data_AF-A0A1G2MA95-F1
#
_entry.id   AF-A0A1G2MA95-F1
#
_cell.length_a   1.000
_cell.length_b   1.000
_cell.length_c   1.000
_cell.angle_alpha   90.00
_cell.angle_beta   90.00
_cell.angle_gamma   90.00
#
_symmetry.space_group_name_H-M   'P 1'
#
loop_
_entity.id
_entity.type
_entity.pdbx_description
1 polymer ?
#
loop_
_entity_poly.entity_id
_entity_poly.type
_entity_poly.pdbx_seq_one_letter_code
_entity_poly.pdbx_strand_id
1 'polypeptide(L)' 'MEKEYGYPVWGTQGGGLVRQMGKNYIFVEKPDCPGLDVGDFMPEEWGIIPANSSARKEIGDYCFDEEGS' A
#
# COMPACT_ATOMS: atom_id res chain seq x y z
N MET A 1 -7.01 -15.08 10.22
CA MET A 1 -8.22 -14.26 9.94
C MET A 1 -7.72 -13.15 9.04
N GLU A 2 -8.02 -13.22 7.75
CA GLU A 2 -7.63 -12.17 6.81
C GLU A 2 -8.41 -10.90 7.19
N LYS A 3 -7.71 -9.83 7.58
CA LYS A 3 -8.37 -8.56 7.89
C LYS A 3 -8.90 -7.98 6.58
N GLU A 4 -10.21 -7.93 6.42
CA GLU A 4 -10.84 -7.25 5.30
C GLU A 4 -10.87 -5.75 5.56
N TYR A 5 -10.00 -5.00 4.86
CA TYR A 5 -10.04 -3.54 4.87
C TYR A 5 -11.05 -3.05 3.84
N GLY A 6 -11.97 -2.17 4.27
CA GLY A 6 -12.93 -1.49 3.39
C GLY A 6 -12.33 -0.36 2.54
N TYR A 7 -11.01 -0.23 2.52
CA TYR A 7 -10.25 0.78 1.80
C TYR A 7 -9.01 0.13 1.15
N PRO A 8 -8.41 0.73 0.09
CA PRO A 8 -7.23 0.17 -0.53
C PRO A 8 -6.07 0.10 0.48
N VAL A 9 -5.42 -1.05 0.54
CA VAL A 9 -4.23 -1.28 1.36
C VAL A 9 -3.12 -1.92 0.51
N TRP A 10 -1.90 -1.56 0.84
CA TRP A 10 -0.72 -2.03 0.13
C TRP A 10 0.23 -2.71 1.10
N GLY A 11 0.82 -3.81 0.68
CA GLY A 11 1.92 -4.45 1.38
C GLY A 11 3.21 -3.71 1.08
N THR A 12 4.11 -3.65 2.07
CA THR A 12 5.43 -3.02 1.92
C THR A 12 6.54 -4.05 1.91
N GLN A 13 7.71 -3.70 1.37
CA GLN A 13 8.88 -4.58 1.35
C GLN A 13 9.39 -4.98 2.73
N GLY A 14 9.26 -4.12 3.74
CA GLY A 14 9.65 -4.43 5.13
C GLY A 14 8.54 -5.09 5.95
N GLY A 15 7.52 -5.63 5.30
CA GLY A 15 6.36 -6.22 5.96
C GLY A 15 5.31 -5.19 6.40
N GLY A 16 4.20 -5.68 6.94
CA GLY A 16 3.07 -4.85 7.31
C GLY A 16 2.28 -4.31 6.11
N LEU A 17 1.28 -3.50 6.42
CA LEU A 17 0.34 -2.92 5.46
C LEU A 17 0.30 -1.41 5.65
N VAL A 18 0.22 -0.70 4.54
CA VAL A 18 0.05 0.75 4.51
C VAL A 18 -1.25 1.12 3.81
N ARG A 19 -1.73 2.33 4.09
CA ARG A 19 -2.77 3.00 3.31
C ARG A 19 -2.24 4.31 2.75
N GLN A 20 -2.69 4.68 1.56
CA GLN A 20 -2.41 5.97 0.96
C GLN A 20 -3.21 7.08 1.65
N MET A 21 -2.55 8.18 1.96
CA MET A 21 -3.10 9.39 2.55
C MET A 21 -2.55 10.60 1.77
N GLY A 22 -3.26 10.99 0.72
CA GLY A 22 -2.76 11.98 -0.23
C GLY A 22 -1.59 11.43 -1.03
N LYS A 23 -0.40 12.03 -0.90
CA LYS A 23 0.82 11.57 -1.60
C LYS A 23 1.67 10.60 -0.77
N ASN A 24 1.34 10.42 0.50
CA ASN A 24 2.14 9.64 1.44
C ASN A 24 1.46 8.32 1.78
N TYR A 25 2.23 7.35 2.27
CA TYR A 25 1.73 6.08 2.77
C TYR A 25 1.96 6.01 4.28
N ILE A 26 0.97 5.49 5.01
CA ILE A 26 1.00 5.36 6.47
C ILE A 26 0.74 3.90 6.85
N PHE A 27 1.53 3.36 7.77
CA PHE A 27 1.34 2.00 8.27
C PHE A 27 0.00 1.86 8.99
N VAL A 28 -0.83 0.94 8.52
CA VAL A 28 -2.05 0.49 9.19
C VAL A 28 -1.84 -0.83 9.92
N GLU A 29 -0.76 -1.52 9.60
CA GLU A 29 -0.30 -2.71 10.30
C GLU A 29 1.21 -2.62 10.52
N LYS A 30 1.66 -3.06 11.69
CA LYS A 30 3.04 -2.94 12.12
C LYS A 30 3.96 -3.68 11.13
N PRO A 31 4.98 -3.00 10.57
CA PRO A 31 5.96 -3.65 9.72
C PRO A 31 6.90 -4.55 10.54
N ASP A 32 7.55 -5.51 9.88
CA ASP A 32 8.59 -6.35 10.48
C ASP A 32 9.94 -5.63 10.40
N CYS A 33 9.95 -4.35 10.83
CA CYS A 33 11.11 -3.49 10.80
C CYS A 33 11.20 -2.71 12.12
N PRO A 34 12.32 -2.81 12.85
CA PRO A 34 12.48 -2.11 14.12
C PRO A 34 12.55 -0.60 13.89
N GLY A 35 11.75 0.15 14.66
CA GLY A 35 11.70 1.62 14.59
C GLY A 35 10.52 2.18 13.80
N LEU A 36 9.65 1.32 13.26
CA LEU A 36 8.40 1.71 12.61
C LEU A 36 7.21 1.05 13.31
N ASP A 37 6.13 1.81 13.49
CA ASP A 37 4.90 1.34 14.10
C ASP A 37 3.66 1.80 13.33
N VAL A 38 2.47 1.39 13.79
CA VAL A 38 1.20 1.77 13.16
C VAL A 38 0.99 3.28 13.31
N GLY A 39 0.69 3.96 12.21
CA GLY A 39 0.53 5.40 12.15
C GLY A 39 1.78 6.15 11.67
N ASP A 40 2.93 5.48 11.57
CA ASP A 40 4.14 6.07 11.01
C ASP A 40 4.07 6.14 9.47
N PHE A 41 4.79 7.10 8.91
CA PHE A 41 4.96 7.20 7.46
C PHE A 41 5.89 6.11 6.95
N MET A 42 5.49 5.49 5.84
CA MET A 42 6.34 4.59 5.09
C MET A 42 7.51 5.37 4.48
N PRO A 43 8.75 4.87 4.56
CA PRO A 43 9.88 5.43 3.81
C PRO A 43 9.58 5.47 2.31
N GLU A 44 9.87 6.58 1.65
CA GLU A 44 9.60 6.77 0.20
C GLU A 44 10.38 5.79 -0.68
N GLU A 45 11.50 5.26 -0.17
CA GLU A 45 12.34 4.28 -0.86
C GLU A 45 11.69 2.89 -0.92
N TRP A 46 10.63 2.63 -0.14
CA TRP A 46 10.00 1.32 -0.08
C TRP A 46 8.98 1.15 -1.20
N GLY A 47 9.12 0.03 -1.91
CA GLY A 47 8.11 -0.42 -2.86
C GLY A 47 6.83 -0.87 -2.17
N ILE A 48 5.71 -0.67 -2.86
CA ILE A 48 4.39 -1.13 -2.44
C ILE A 48 3.83 -2.14 -3.43
N ILE A 49 3.06 -3.09 -2.92
CA ILE A 49 2.30 -4.05 -3.73
C ILE A 49 0.84 -4.05 -3.28
N PRO A 50 -0.13 -4.16 -4.19
CA PRO A 50 -1.55 -4.13 -3.80
C PRO A 50 -1.91 -5.38 -2.99
N ALA A 51 -2.34 -5.17 -1.75
CA ALA A 51 -2.63 -6.25 -0.80
C ALA A 51 -4.10 -6.70 -0.82
N ASN A 52 -5.02 -5.84 -1.25
CA ASN A 52 -6.44 -6.18 -1.39
C ASN A 52 -7.00 -5.85 -2.79
N SER A 53 -8.22 -6.34 -3.05
CA SER A 53 -8.96 -6.08 -4.29
C SER A 53 -9.16 -4.59 -4.57
N SER A 54 -9.39 -3.78 -3.54
CA SER A 54 -9.50 -2.32 -3.68
C SER A 54 -8.20 -1.69 -4.21
N ALA A 55 -7.05 -2.05 -3.63
CA ALA A 55 -5.74 -1.55 -4.10
C ALA A 55 -5.39 -2.07 -5.50
N ARG A 56 -5.74 -3.33 -5.82
CA ARG A 56 -5.56 -3.89 -7.17
C ARG A 56 -6.39 -3.14 -8.20
N LYS A 57 -7.61 -2.75 -7.84
CA LYS A 57 -8.49 -1.96 -8.72
C LYS A 57 -7.90 -0.57 -8.97
N GLU A 58 -7.36 0.06 -7.93
CA GLU A 58 -6.76 1.39 -8.04
C GLU A 58 -5.51 1.39 -8.94
N ILE A 59 -4.61 0.41 -8.79
CA ILE A 59 -3.44 0.28 -9.69
C ILE A 59 -3.83 -0.22 -11.09
N GLY A 60 -4.84 -1.08 -11.19
CA GLY A 60 -5.36 -1.57 -12.47
C GLY A 60 -5.91 -0.45 -13.36
N ASP A 61 -6.44 0.62 -12.76
CA ASP A 61 -6.83 1.85 -13.46
C ASP A 61 -5.61 2.60 -14.04
N TYR A 62 -4.44 2.49 -13.41
CA TYR A 62 -3.19 3.11 -13.87
C TYR A 62 -2.37 2.27 -14.87
N CYS A 63 -2.83 1.07 -15.26
CA CYS A 63 -2.11 0.17 -16.17
C CYS A 63 -2.65 0.11 -17.61
N PHE A 64 -3.39 1.12 -18.09
CA PHE A 64 -3.84 1.15 -19.49
C PHE A 64 -3.78 2.55 -20.11
N ASP A 65 -2.58 3.12 -20.26
CA ASP A 65 -2.35 4.30 -21.10
C ASP A 65 -0.98 4.23 -21.83
N GLU A 66 -0.63 3.08 -22.41
CA GLU A 66 0.30 2.95 -23.56
C GLU A 66 -0.12 1.65 -24.29
N GLU A 67 -0.53 1.57 -25.55
CA GLU A 67 -0.46 2.45 -26.71
C GLU A 67 -1.79 2.41 -27.47
N GLY A 68 -2.33 3.58 -27.77
CA GLY A 68 -3.47 3.73 -28.66
C GLY A 68 -3.30 4.98 -29.51
N SER A 69 -2.38 4.95 -30.48
CA SER A 69 -2.49 5.77 -31.68
C SER A 69 -1.70 5.21 -32.86
#